data_AF-A0A936U9L5-F1
#
_entry.id   AF-A0A936U9L5-F1
#
_cell.length_a   1.000
_cell.length_b   1.000
_cell.length_c   1.000
_cell.angle_alpha   90.00
_cell.angle_beta   90.00
_cell.angle_gamma   90.00
#
_symmetry.space_group_name_H-M   'P 1'
#
loop_
_entity.id
_entity.type
_entity.pdbx_description
1 polymer ?
#
loop_
_entity_poly.entity_id
_entity_poly.type
_entity_poly.pdbx_seq_one_letter_code
_entity_poly.pdbx_strand_id
1 'polypeptide(L)'
;MSLAAVMVPGAAAGQHETPAGTRQASAKATCVFTHRAYSGKCTQNVDVAEGSTANDACSVVLDCLNDVRCTKTYCGATSLRGGWRLDSAVSGTEPSK
;
A
#
# COMPACT_ATOMS: atom_id res chain seq x y z
N MET A 1 28.46 -36.20 59.82
CA MET A 1 28.35 -36.60 58.39
C MET A 1 27.41 -35.59 57.74
N SER A 2 27.87 -34.39 57.40
CA SER A 2 28.52 -34.01 56.13
C SER A 2 27.53 -33.90 54.95
N LEU A 3 27.11 -32.64 54.73
CA LEU A 3 26.94 -31.87 53.47
C LEU A 3 26.28 -32.52 52.23
N ALA A 4 25.23 -31.86 51.73
CA ALA A 4 25.26 -31.24 50.39
C ALA A 4 24.09 -30.24 50.23
N ALA A 5 24.43 -28.96 50.12
CA ALA A 5 23.56 -27.92 49.57
C ALA A 5 23.73 -27.91 48.05
N VAL A 6 22.64 -27.97 47.29
CA VAL A 6 22.64 -27.76 45.84
C VAL A 6 22.10 -26.36 45.55
N MET A 7 22.98 -25.48 45.07
CA MET A 7 22.63 -24.18 44.51
C MET A 7 22.27 -24.37 43.05
N VAL A 8 21.08 -23.92 42.65
CA VAL A 8 20.65 -23.90 41.24
C VAL A 8 20.92 -22.49 40.68
N PRO A 9 21.73 -22.35 39.62
CA PRO A 9 21.89 -21.08 38.91
C PRO A 9 20.61 -20.72 38.15
N GLY A 10 20.20 -19.45 38.25
CA GLY A 10 19.22 -18.85 37.37
C GLY A 10 19.76 -18.69 35.95
N ALA A 11 18.90 -18.90 34.96
CA ALA A 11 19.09 -18.41 33.61
C ALA A 11 17.79 -17.72 33.17
N ALA A 12 17.89 -16.40 32.99
CA ALA A 12 16.88 -15.60 32.32
C ALA A 12 16.68 -16.16 30.90
N ALA A 13 15.49 -16.67 30.62
CA ALA A 13 15.05 -16.95 29.25
C ALA A 13 14.11 -15.82 28.85
N GLY A 14 14.54 -15.11 27.82
CA GLY A 14 14.05 -13.80 27.42
C GLY A 14 12.55 -13.74 27.26
N GLN A 15 12.05 -12.53 27.48
CA GLN A 15 10.88 -12.03 26.78
C GLN A 15 11.10 -12.34 25.30
N HIS A 16 10.47 -13.39 24.77
CA HIS A 16 10.12 -13.43 23.36
C HIS A 16 9.07 -12.33 23.21
N GLU A 17 9.55 -11.09 23.11
CA GLU A 17 8.87 -10.08 22.34
C GLU A 17 8.81 -10.68 20.94
N THR A 18 7.69 -11.38 20.69
CA THR A 18 7.21 -11.59 19.34
C THR A 18 7.32 -10.21 18.71
N PRO A 19 8.14 -10.01 17.65
CA PRO A 19 8.12 -8.75 16.95
C PRO A 19 6.67 -8.58 16.58
N ALA A 20 5.99 -7.63 17.25
CA ALA A 20 4.65 -7.24 16.89
C ALA A 20 4.81 -6.84 15.44
N GLY A 21 4.38 -7.74 14.55
CA GLY A 21 4.70 -7.67 13.13
C GLY A 21 4.41 -6.25 12.73
N THR A 22 5.46 -5.51 12.41
CA THR A 22 5.33 -4.16 11.90
C THR A 22 4.45 -4.34 10.69
N ARG A 23 3.15 -4.03 10.80
CA ARG A 23 2.31 -3.89 9.62
C ARG A 23 3.03 -2.78 8.88
N GLN A 24 3.88 -3.15 7.92
CA GLN A 24 4.45 -2.20 6.99
C GLN A 24 3.22 -1.51 6.43
N ALA A 25 3.04 -0.25 6.81
CA ALA A 25 1.97 0.56 6.26
C ALA A 25 2.16 0.45 4.74
N SER A 26 1.21 -0.23 4.08
CA SER A 26 1.28 -0.51 2.66
C SER A 26 1.43 0.84 1.97
N ALA A 27 2.55 1.05 1.29
CA ALA A 27 2.86 2.31 0.63
C ALA A 27 1.71 2.69 -0.28
N LYS A 28 1.30 3.96 -0.27
CA LYS A 28 0.21 4.44 -1.12
C LYS A 28 0.77 5.30 -2.25
N ALA A 29 0.02 5.38 -3.34
CA ALA A 29 0.24 6.34 -4.41
C ALA A 29 -1.00 7.19 -4.58
N THR A 30 -0.80 8.50 -4.70
CA THR A 30 -1.83 9.45 -5.14
C THR A 30 -1.68 9.63 -6.64
N CYS A 31 -2.68 9.17 -7.39
CA CYS A 31 -2.76 9.24 -8.84
C CYS A 31 -3.75 10.33 -9.24
N VAL A 32 -3.35 11.20 -10.17
CA VAL A 32 -4.23 12.19 -10.77
C VAL A 32 -4.40 11.88 -12.25
N PHE A 33 -5.65 11.70 -12.67
CA PHE A 33 -6.02 11.38 -14.04
C PHE A 33 -6.86 12.50 -14.65
N THR A 34 -6.73 12.66 -15.97
CA THR A 34 -7.53 13.60 -16.76
C THR A 34 -8.18 12.89 -17.94
N HIS A 35 -9.37 13.35 -18.31
CA HIS A 35 -10.10 12.89 -19.49
C HIS A 35 -10.93 14.05 -20.05
N ARG A 36 -11.00 14.19 -21.38
CA ARG A 36 -11.64 15.37 -22.01
C ARG A 36 -13.14 15.48 -21.70
N ALA A 37 -13.82 14.34 -21.56
CA ALA A 37 -15.23 14.28 -21.21
C ALA A 37 -15.48 14.14 -19.69
N TYR A 38 -14.44 14.23 -18.86
CA TYR A 38 -14.56 14.18 -17.40
C TYR A 38 -14.40 15.60 -16.85
N SER A 39 -15.30 16.02 -15.97
CA SER A 39 -15.23 17.35 -15.37
C SER A 39 -14.14 17.39 -14.30
N GLY A 40 -13.13 18.23 -14.49
CA GLY A 40 -12.01 18.38 -13.56
C GLY A 40 -10.99 17.26 -13.63
N LYS A 41 -10.30 17.02 -12.51
CA LYS A 41 -9.31 15.94 -12.38
C LYS A 41 -9.87 14.82 -11.51
N CYS A 42 -9.50 13.59 -11.83
CA CYS A 42 -9.79 12.44 -10.97
C CYS A 42 -8.59 12.14 -10.10
N THR A 43 -8.75 12.16 -8.78
CA THR A 43 -7.71 11.73 -7.83
C THR A 43 -8.06 10.37 -7.26
N GLN A 44 -7.10 9.44 -7.25
CA GLN A 44 -7.24 8.11 -6.66
C GLN A 44 -6.05 7.84 -5.73
N ASN A 45 -6.31 7.27 -4.56
CA ASN A 45 -5.27 6.76 -3.69
C ASN A 45 -5.26 5.24 -3.81
N VAL A 46 -4.15 4.66 -4.22
CA VAL A 46 -4.02 3.22 -4.45
C VAL A 46 -2.83 2.63 -3.71
N ASP A 47 -2.92 1.34 -3.42
CA ASP A 47 -1.80 0.58 -2.88
C ASP A 47 -0.67 0.47 -3.91
N VAL A 48 0.56 0.67 -3.43
CA VAL A 48 1.79 0.37 -4.15
C VAL A 48 2.25 -1.00 -3.69
N ALA A 49 2.32 -1.94 -4.63
CA ALA A 49 2.86 -3.25 -4.36
C ALA A 49 4.34 -3.15 -3.92
N GLU A 50 4.79 -4.11 -3.11
CA GLU A 50 6.18 -4.15 -2.67
C GLU A 50 7.13 -4.17 -3.87
N GLY A 51 8.20 -3.38 -3.81
CA GLY A 51 9.18 -3.23 -4.89
C GLY A 51 8.68 -2.45 -6.13
N SER A 52 7.45 -1.94 -6.12
CA SER A 52 6.89 -1.11 -7.19
C SER A 52 6.99 0.38 -6.87
N THR A 53 6.81 1.22 -7.90
CA THR A 53 6.75 2.67 -7.74
C THR A 53 5.31 3.18 -7.76
N ALA A 54 5.12 4.43 -7.33
CA ALA A 54 3.83 5.12 -7.48
C ALA A 54 3.39 5.19 -8.97
N ASN A 55 4.35 5.32 -9.89
CA ASN A 55 4.05 5.36 -11.32
C ASN A 55 3.50 4.02 -11.82
N ASP A 56 4.07 2.90 -11.39
CA ASP A 56 3.60 1.57 -11.76
C ASP A 56 2.17 1.34 -11.26
N ALA A 57 1.90 1.68 -10.00
CA ALA A 57 0.57 1.54 -9.41
C ALA A 57 -0.47 2.40 -10.15
N CYS A 58 -0.13 3.66 -10.46
CA CYS A 58 -1.03 4.55 -11.21
C CYS A 58 -1.20 4.12 -12.67
N SER A 59 -0.21 3.47 -13.28
CA SER A 59 -0.29 2.96 -14.65
C SER A 59 -1.28 1.79 -14.75
N VAL A 60 -1.32 0.90 -13.75
CA VAL A 60 -2.33 -0.18 -13.70
C VAL A 60 -3.75 0.40 -13.65
N VAL A 61 -3.95 1.49 -12.91
CA VAL A 61 -5.24 2.18 -12.86
C VAL A 61 -5.54 2.87 -14.20
N LEU A 62 -4.55 3.50 -14.82
CA LEU A 62 -4.69 4.13 -16.13
C LEU A 62 -5.10 3.12 -17.20
N ASP A 63 -4.48 1.94 -17.21
CA ASP A 63 -4.82 0.86 -18.13
C ASP A 63 -6.26 0.40 -17.92
N CYS A 64 -6.67 0.21 -16.67
CA CYS A 64 -8.06 -0.12 -16.34
C CYS A 64 -9.05 0.95 -16.81
N LEU A 65 -8.75 2.23 -16.58
CA LEU A 65 -9.57 3.36 -17.05
C LEU A 65 -9.69 3.38 -18.59
N ASN A 66 -8.68 2.86 -19.28
CA ASN A 66 -8.63 2.80 -20.74
C ASN A 66 -9.07 1.46 -21.35
N ASP A 67 -9.44 0.47 -20.54
CA ASP A 67 -9.90 -0.85 -20.99
C ASP A 67 -11.38 -1.08 -20.65
N VAL A 68 -12.20 -1.33 -21.67
CA VAL A 68 -13.63 -1.65 -21.53
C VAL A 68 -13.89 -2.95 -20.74
N ARG A 69 -12.90 -3.82 -20.64
CA ARG A 69 -12.96 -5.08 -19.89
C ARG A 69 -12.73 -4.88 -18.39
N CYS A 70 -12.26 -3.71 -17.96
CA CYS A 70 -12.01 -3.46 -16.56
C CYS A 70 -13.31 -3.26 -15.76
N THR A 71 -13.51 -4.11 -14.75
CA THR A 71 -14.70 -4.13 -13.89
C THR A 71 -14.57 -3.23 -12.66
N LYS A 72 -13.34 -2.78 -12.31
CA LYS A 72 -13.14 -1.83 -11.23
C LYS A 72 -13.68 -0.45 -11.62
N THR A 73 -14.27 0.22 -10.63
CA THR A 73 -14.77 1.59 -10.80
C THR A 73 -13.76 2.55 -10.21
N TYR A 74 -13.08 3.29 -11.08
CA TYR A 74 -12.21 4.42 -10.73
C TYR A 74 -12.89 5.71 -11.18
N CYS A 75 -12.60 6.82 -10.49
CA CYS A 75 -13.14 8.14 -10.85
C CYS A 75 -14.67 8.23 -10.88
N GLY A 76 -15.38 7.30 -10.23
CA GLY A 76 -16.85 7.18 -10.34
C GLY A 76 -17.34 6.90 -11.77
N ALA A 77 -16.45 6.55 -12.70
CA ALA A 77 -16.74 6.42 -14.11
C ALA A 77 -16.65 4.96 -14.56
N THR A 78 -17.79 4.37 -14.91
CA THR A 78 -17.88 3.02 -15.49
C THR A 78 -18.10 3.05 -16.99
N SER A 79 -18.70 4.12 -17.52
CA SER A 79 -19.00 4.30 -18.96
C SER A 79 -17.93 5.09 -19.73
N LEU A 80 -17.09 5.87 -19.05
CA LEU A 80 -15.98 6.59 -19.69
C LEU A 80 -14.76 5.67 -19.73
N ARG A 81 -14.61 4.95 -20.84
CA ARG A 81 -13.49 4.06 -21.12
C ARG A 81 -12.70 4.56 -22.32
N GLY A 82 -11.37 4.58 -22.18
CA GLY A 82 -10.45 5.10 -23.18
C GLY A 82 -10.21 6.61 -23.04
N GLY A 83 -9.10 7.11 -23.60
CA GLY A 83 -8.76 8.54 -23.64
C GLY A 83 -8.29 9.17 -22.32
N TRP A 84 -8.18 8.38 -21.25
CA TRP A 84 -7.66 8.84 -19.97
C TRP A 84 -6.14 9.03 -20.05
N ARG A 85 -5.62 10.01 -19.30
CA ARG A 85 -4.19 10.27 -19.16
C ARG A 85 -3.81 10.38 -17.70
N LEU A 86 -2.65 9.85 -17.34
CA LEU A 86 -1.99 10.10 -16.07
C LEU A 86 -1.36 11.50 -16.11
N ASP A 87 -1.81 12.36 -15.21
CA ASP A 87 -1.32 13.73 -15.04
C ASP A 87 -0.21 13.80 -13.99
N SER A 88 -0.38 13.09 -12.87
CA SER A 88 0.67 12.93 -11.86
C SER A 88 0.51 11.63 -11.06
N ALA A 89 1.65 11.12 -10.58
CA ALA A 89 1.73 9.99 -9.67
C ALA A 89 2.75 10.33 -8.58
N VAL A 90 2.29 10.41 -7.33
CA VAL A 90 3.16 10.73 -6.19
C VAL A 90 3.02 9.68 -5.11
N SER A 91 4.15 9.31 -4.50
CA SER A 91 4.17 8.44 -3.33
C SER A 91 3.46 9.15 -2.18
N GLY A 92 2.39 8.56 -1.66
CA GLY A 92 1.75 8.98 -0.43
C GLY A 92 2.42 8.30 0.73
N THR A 93 3.23 9.03 1.51
CA THR A 93 3.53 8.59 2.86
C THR A 93 2.25 8.79 3.67
N GLU A 94 1.53 7.71 3.95
CA GLU A 94 0.46 7.78 4.95
C GLU A 94 1.11 8.23 6.27
N PRO A 95 0.70 9.35 6.90
CA PRO A 95 1.28 9.74 8.16
C PRO A 95 0.94 8.65 9.18
N SER A 96 1.96 7.92 9.62
CA SER A 96 1.84 6.98 10.73
C SER A 96 1.33 7.76 11.94
N LYS A 97 0.08 7.50 12.34
CA LYS A 97 -0.54 8.09 13.52
C LYS A 97 0.04 7.50 14.78
#